data_AF-A0A955IIV9-F1
#
_entry.id   AF-A0A955IIV9-F1
#
_cell.length_a   1.000
_cell.length_b   1.000
_cell.length_c   1.000
_cell.angle_alpha   90.00
_cell.angle_beta   90.00
_cell.angle_gamma   90.00
#
_symmetry.space_group_name_H-M   'P 1'
#
loop_
_entity.id
_entity.type
_entity.pdbx_description
1 polymer ?
#
loop_
_entity_poly.entity_id
_entity_poly.type
_entity_poly.pdbx_seq_one_letter_code
_entity_poly.pdbx_strand_id
1 'polypeptide(L)'
;MNSRRSGLVVAASLLVGITGLIVAVAGPIDPPPGPVGSTNKPLADIEPRTAINATNTPGGSFSLFRITQPGSYYLTGNITGVSGRHGIEIVASGVTVDLCGFDLVGVAGSLDGVTAAGSNLDSLSVLNGSVRNWGQEGVDLGRSDIVGGRVQGVTARDNGSHGIVVESGVTVSECGAHSNGADGFNAGFGSTLANCAARGNTANGFNVAAGCVVTACSAAENRANGFNAASNCTLSNCNAQTNTLNGFKADDACVITSCTA
;
A
#
# COMPACT_ATOMS: atom_id res chain seq x y z
N MET A 1 -83.97 26.42 42.98
CA MET A 1 -84.77 25.19 42.74
C MET A 1 -83.84 23.98 42.70
N ASN A 2 -84.36 22.79 42.97
CA ASN A 2 -83.58 21.66 43.53
C ASN A 2 -82.76 20.83 42.52
N SER A 3 -81.49 20.57 42.88
CA SER A 3 -80.77 19.28 42.97
C SER A 3 -80.84 18.16 41.89
N ARG A 4 -79.71 17.43 41.77
CA ARG A 4 -79.48 16.08 41.15
C ARG A 4 -79.38 16.11 39.61
N ARG A 5 -78.55 15.32 38.90
CA ARG A 5 -77.71 14.10 39.15
C ARG A 5 -76.57 14.03 38.09
N SER A 6 -75.47 13.26 38.13
CA SER A 6 -74.48 12.81 39.15
C SER A 6 -73.37 11.96 38.48
N GLY A 7 -72.07 12.19 38.78
CA GLY A 7 -70.90 11.36 38.35
C GLY A 7 -70.05 11.96 37.20
N LEU A 8 -68.82 11.50 36.91
CA LEU A 8 -67.95 10.51 37.59
C LEU A 8 -66.46 10.68 37.12
N VAL A 9 -65.51 10.22 37.93
CA VAL A 9 -64.07 9.94 37.64
C VAL A 9 -63.14 11.10 37.25
N VAL A 10 -62.19 11.40 38.16
CA VAL A 10 -60.87 11.96 37.84
C VAL A 10 -59.93 10.80 37.48
N ALA A 11 -59.20 10.90 36.37
CA ALA A 11 -58.13 9.97 36.02
C ALA A 11 -56.84 10.75 35.70
N ALA A 12 -55.91 10.80 36.65
CA ALA A 12 -54.60 11.39 36.45
C ALA A 12 -53.68 10.38 35.73
N SER A 13 -53.18 10.76 34.54
CA SER A 13 -52.23 9.95 33.77
C SER A 13 -50.82 10.17 34.31
N LEU A 14 -50.31 9.26 35.14
CA LEU A 14 -48.93 9.32 35.64
C LEU A 14 -47.97 8.77 34.58
N LEU A 15 -47.11 9.63 34.01
CA LEU A 15 -46.05 9.20 33.11
C LEU A 15 -44.90 8.59 33.93
N VAL A 16 -44.75 7.26 33.89
CA VAL A 16 -43.61 6.57 34.52
C VAL A 16 -42.55 6.29 33.45
N GLY A 17 -41.50 7.11 33.44
CA GLY A 17 -40.31 6.83 32.64
C GLY A 17 -39.47 5.74 33.29
N ILE A 18 -39.31 4.60 32.61
CA ILE A 18 -38.37 3.54 33.02
C ILE A 18 -37.14 3.64 32.12
N THR A 19 -36.06 4.21 32.66
CA THR A 19 -34.73 4.10 32.05
C THR A 19 -34.19 2.69 32.30
N GLY A 20 -34.29 1.82 31.29
CA GLY A 20 -33.69 0.49 31.34
C GLY A 20 -32.16 0.58 31.37
N LEU A 21 -31.56 0.30 32.52
CA LEU A 21 -30.10 0.18 32.66
C LEU A 21 -29.65 -1.13 31.99
N ILE A 22 -29.17 -1.05 30.75
CA ILE A 22 -28.57 -2.20 30.07
C ILE A 22 -27.19 -2.45 30.69
N VAL A 23 -27.15 -3.32 31.70
CA VAL A 23 -25.89 -3.84 32.23
C VAL A 23 -25.33 -4.84 31.22
N ALA A 24 -24.25 -4.47 30.54
CA ALA A 24 -23.49 -5.41 29.73
C ALA A 24 -22.82 -6.43 30.67
N VAL A 25 -23.40 -7.63 30.75
CA VAL A 25 -22.78 -8.76 31.44
C VAL A 25 -21.63 -9.25 30.55
N ALA A 26 -20.39 -9.00 30.97
CA ALA A 26 -19.23 -9.58 30.33
C ALA A 26 -19.32 -11.12 30.37
N GLY A 27 -18.90 -11.79 29.29
CA GLY A 27 -18.71 -13.24 29.31
C GLY A 27 -17.68 -13.64 30.38
N PRO A 28 -17.63 -14.92 30.78
CA PRO A 28 -16.65 -15.39 31.76
C PRO A 28 -15.22 -15.00 31.35
N ILE A 29 -14.58 -14.20 32.19
CA ILE A 29 -13.15 -13.83 32.03
C ILE A 29 -12.23 -14.94 32.55
N ASP A 30 -12.78 -15.91 33.27
CA ASP A 30 -12.07 -17.09 33.73
C ASP A 30 -11.79 -18.03 32.54
N PRO A 31 -10.52 -18.34 32.22
CA PRO A 31 -10.22 -19.36 31.24
C PRO A 31 -10.75 -20.73 31.71
N PRO A 32 -11.07 -21.65 30.79
CA PRO A 32 -11.55 -22.99 31.15
C PRO A 32 -10.64 -23.67 32.18
N PRO A 33 -11.18 -24.23 33.29
CA PRO A 33 -10.36 -24.84 34.32
C PRO A 33 -9.56 -26.03 33.78
N GLY A 34 -8.22 -25.92 33.82
CA GLY A 34 -7.29 -26.98 33.46
C GLY A 34 -6.03 -26.45 32.76
N PRO A 35 -5.00 -27.29 32.58
CA PRO A 35 -3.86 -26.94 31.72
C PRO A 35 -4.35 -26.77 30.28
N VAL A 36 -4.03 -25.63 29.65
CA VAL A 36 -4.27 -25.47 28.21
C VAL A 36 -3.39 -26.47 27.46
N GLY A 37 -4.03 -27.39 26.72
CA GLY A 37 -3.31 -28.34 25.88
C GLY A 37 -2.65 -27.63 24.70
N SER A 38 -1.43 -28.02 24.33
CA SER A 38 -0.86 -27.62 23.05
C SER A 38 -1.79 -28.08 21.92
N THR A 39 -2.15 -27.17 21.02
CA THR A 39 -2.94 -27.50 19.84
C THR A 39 -2.14 -28.31 18.82
N ASN A 40 -0.81 -28.38 18.96
CA ASN A 40 0.13 -29.08 18.09
C ASN A 40 -0.03 -28.77 16.58
N LYS A 41 -0.67 -27.65 16.22
CA LYS A 41 -0.78 -27.20 14.84
C LYS A 41 0.61 -26.81 14.33
N PRO A 42 1.09 -27.41 13.21
CA PRO A 42 2.29 -26.94 12.52
C PRO A 42 2.19 -25.46 12.18
N LEU A 43 3.32 -24.75 12.09
CA LEU A 43 3.32 -23.36 11.64
C LEU A 43 2.65 -23.22 10.26
N ALA A 44 2.79 -24.20 9.37
CA ALA A 44 2.13 -24.23 8.06
C ALA A 44 0.58 -24.23 8.13
N ASP A 45 -0.03 -24.71 9.22
CA ASP A 45 -1.49 -24.70 9.43
C ASP A 45 -2.00 -23.36 9.98
N ILE A 46 -1.09 -22.48 10.41
CA ILE A 46 -1.37 -21.17 11.02
C ILE A 46 -0.95 -20.03 10.08
N GLU A 47 0.19 -20.22 9.41
CA GLU A 47 0.85 -19.29 8.50
C GLU A 47 1.28 -20.07 7.25
N PRO A 48 0.35 -20.31 6.29
CA PRO A 48 0.60 -21.12 5.10
C PRO A 48 1.46 -20.41 4.04
N ARG A 49 1.89 -19.16 4.29
CA ARG A 49 2.77 -18.41 3.40
C ARG A 49 4.21 -18.90 3.49
N THR A 50 5.01 -18.61 2.48
CA THR A 50 6.43 -19.01 2.43
C THR A 50 7.32 -17.89 2.96
N ALA A 51 8.05 -18.14 4.05
CA ALA A 51 9.00 -17.17 4.58
C ALA A 51 10.16 -16.95 3.60
N ILE A 52 10.48 -15.70 3.28
CA ILE A 52 11.61 -15.32 2.41
C ILE A 52 12.91 -15.47 3.22
N ASN A 53 13.75 -16.41 2.81
CA ASN A 53 15.04 -16.71 3.44
C ASN A 53 15.91 -17.58 2.49
N ALA A 54 17.14 -17.87 2.90
CA ALA A 54 18.10 -18.62 2.09
C ALA A 54 17.70 -20.09 1.82
N THR A 55 16.80 -20.68 2.63
CA THR A 55 16.32 -22.05 2.47
C THR A 55 15.17 -22.12 1.45
N ASN A 56 14.21 -21.20 1.57
CA ASN A 56 12.95 -21.25 0.81
C ASN A 56 13.04 -20.51 -0.54
N THR A 57 13.81 -19.41 -0.58
CA THR A 57 13.91 -18.49 -1.73
C THR A 57 15.37 -18.14 -2.00
N PRO A 58 16.26 -19.12 -2.24
CA PRO A 58 17.69 -18.87 -2.45
C PRO A 58 17.93 -17.84 -3.57
N GLY A 59 18.87 -16.91 -3.36
CA GLY A 59 19.19 -15.85 -4.32
C GLY A 59 19.84 -16.34 -5.62
N GLY A 60 19.73 -15.53 -6.66
CA GLY A 60 20.44 -15.72 -7.93
C GLY A 60 21.78 -14.97 -7.99
N SER A 61 22.40 -14.92 -9.17
CA SER A 61 23.67 -14.21 -9.40
C SER A 61 23.60 -12.72 -9.03
N PHE A 62 22.43 -12.11 -9.18
CA PHE A 62 22.18 -10.67 -8.99
C PHE A 62 21.14 -10.39 -7.90
N SER A 63 20.75 -11.37 -7.07
CA SER A 63 19.69 -11.19 -6.07
C SER A 63 20.01 -11.89 -4.75
N LEU A 64 19.54 -11.34 -3.63
CA LEU A 64 19.68 -11.99 -2.31
C LEU A 64 18.66 -13.12 -2.14
N PHE A 65 17.44 -12.89 -2.60
CA PHE A 65 16.38 -13.89 -2.62
C PHE A 65 15.70 -13.90 -3.99
N ARG A 66 15.44 -15.09 -4.55
CA ARG A 66 14.78 -15.25 -5.85
C ARG A 66 13.52 -16.10 -5.69
N ILE A 67 12.38 -15.55 -6.13
CA ILE A 67 11.08 -16.22 -6.09
C ILE A 67 10.79 -16.78 -7.49
N THR A 68 10.86 -18.10 -7.61
CA THR A 68 10.78 -18.83 -8.88
C THR A 68 9.47 -19.58 -9.09
N GLN A 69 8.52 -19.49 -8.15
CA GLN A 69 7.22 -20.17 -8.18
C GLN A 69 6.09 -19.22 -7.74
N PRO A 70 4.88 -19.33 -8.30
CA PRO A 70 3.70 -18.62 -7.80
C PRO A 70 3.46 -18.89 -6.31
N GLY A 71 2.88 -17.93 -5.59
CA GLY A 71 2.55 -18.10 -4.18
C GLY A 71 2.57 -16.83 -3.35
N SER A 72 2.27 -16.97 -2.07
CA SER A 72 2.33 -15.88 -1.08
C SER A 72 3.56 -16.04 -0.20
N TYR A 73 4.38 -15.00 -0.17
CA TYR A 73 5.68 -14.95 0.48
C TYR A 73 5.73 -13.80 1.49
N TYR A 74 6.49 -13.94 2.56
CA TYR A 74 6.56 -12.91 3.61
C TYR A 74 7.94 -12.76 4.24
N LEU A 75 8.22 -11.56 4.75
CA LEU A 75 9.41 -11.30 5.57
C LEU A 75 9.21 -11.72 7.03
N THR A 76 10.23 -12.34 7.61
CA THR A 76 10.30 -12.68 9.04
C THR A 76 11.17 -11.70 9.83
N GLY A 77 11.75 -10.70 9.16
CA GLY A 77 12.63 -9.68 9.72
C GLY A 77 13.18 -8.76 8.65
N ASN A 78 13.90 -7.72 9.06
CA ASN A 78 14.56 -6.78 8.14
C ASN A 78 15.66 -7.48 7.32
N ILE A 79 15.77 -7.12 6.04
CA ILE A 79 16.86 -7.58 5.16
C ILE A 79 17.80 -6.41 4.88
N THR A 80 19.10 -6.67 4.90
CA THR A 80 20.12 -5.74 4.39
C THR A 80 20.57 -6.19 3.00
N GLY A 81 20.58 -5.24 2.06
CA GLY A 81 21.02 -5.41 0.69
C GLY A 81 22.53 -5.68 0.58
N VAL A 82 22.95 -6.10 -0.61
CA VAL A 82 24.36 -6.35 -0.93
C VAL A 82 24.71 -5.61 -2.22
N SER A 83 25.91 -5.04 -2.27
CA SER A 83 26.40 -4.32 -3.44
C SER A 83 26.40 -5.23 -4.69
N GLY A 84 25.91 -4.71 -5.81
CA GLY A 84 25.72 -5.46 -7.06
C GLY A 84 24.55 -6.46 -7.04
N ARG A 85 23.63 -6.40 -6.06
CA ARG A 85 22.46 -7.28 -6.00
C ARG A 85 21.16 -6.56 -5.67
N HIS A 86 20.06 -7.09 -6.21
CA HIS A 86 18.69 -6.82 -5.81
C HIS A 86 18.37 -7.48 -4.46
N GLY A 87 17.39 -6.95 -3.73
CA GLY A 87 16.89 -7.58 -2.50
C GLY A 87 16.08 -8.85 -2.81
N ILE A 88 14.93 -8.67 -3.44
CA ILE A 88 14.01 -9.75 -3.84
C ILE A 88 13.81 -9.68 -5.36
N GLU A 89 14.05 -10.78 -6.05
CA GLU A 89 13.86 -10.92 -7.50
C GLU A 89 12.71 -11.90 -7.78
N ILE A 90 11.64 -11.41 -8.41
CA ILE A 90 10.44 -12.19 -8.73
C ILE A 90 10.51 -12.64 -10.19
N VAL A 91 10.42 -13.95 -10.45
CA VAL A 91 10.54 -14.52 -11.81
C VAL A 91 9.38 -15.46 -12.18
N ALA A 92 8.27 -15.37 -11.44
CA ALA A 92 7.04 -16.12 -11.68
C ALA A 92 5.81 -15.23 -11.44
N SER A 93 4.73 -15.47 -12.19
CA SER A 93 3.44 -14.81 -12.04
C SER A 93 2.71 -15.26 -10.77
N GLY A 94 1.70 -14.50 -10.33
CA GLY A 94 0.88 -14.85 -9.16
C GLY A 94 1.67 -14.87 -7.86
N VAL A 95 2.60 -13.93 -7.70
CA VAL A 95 3.48 -13.81 -6.53
C VAL A 95 3.05 -12.61 -5.69
N THR A 96 2.78 -12.87 -4.42
CA THR A 96 2.63 -11.83 -3.39
C THR A 96 3.87 -11.82 -2.50
N VAL A 97 4.51 -10.67 -2.36
CA VAL A 97 5.57 -10.38 -1.39
C VAL A 97 4.99 -9.44 -0.33
N ASP A 98 4.76 -9.95 0.88
CA ASP A 98 4.38 -9.13 2.03
C ASP A 98 5.62 -8.83 2.88
N LEU A 99 5.99 -7.56 2.97
CA LEU A 99 7.12 -7.14 3.80
C LEU A 99 6.75 -7.16 5.30
N CYS A 100 5.48 -7.40 5.66
CA CYS A 100 5.00 -7.57 7.05
C CYS A 100 5.40 -6.43 8.02
N GLY A 101 5.58 -5.22 7.51
CA GLY A 101 6.04 -4.04 8.26
C GLY A 101 7.56 -3.94 8.44
N PHE A 102 8.34 -4.87 7.89
CA PHE A 102 9.80 -4.86 7.94
C PHE A 102 10.44 -3.99 6.85
N ASP A 103 11.72 -3.69 7.05
CA ASP A 103 12.55 -2.94 6.11
C ASP A 103 13.33 -3.86 5.16
N LEU A 104 13.27 -3.57 3.86
CA LEU A 104 14.34 -3.88 2.90
C LEU A 104 15.32 -2.69 2.85
N VAL A 105 16.53 -2.87 3.37
CA VAL A 105 17.54 -1.81 3.53
C VAL A 105 18.69 -1.99 2.55
N GLY A 106 18.74 -1.19 1.49
CA GLY A 106 19.84 -1.15 0.55
C GLY A 106 21.15 -0.64 1.16
N VAL A 107 22.22 -0.81 0.39
CA VAL A 107 23.59 -0.39 0.73
C VAL A 107 24.24 0.27 -0.49
N ALA A 108 25.39 0.93 -0.32
CA ALA A 108 26.08 1.56 -1.43
C ALA A 108 26.34 0.56 -2.59
N GLY A 109 25.78 0.87 -3.76
CA GLY A 109 25.86 0.04 -4.96
C GLY A 109 24.95 -1.20 -4.99
N SER A 110 24.01 -1.37 -4.05
CA SER A 110 22.94 -2.37 -4.26
C SER A 110 22.04 -1.95 -5.44
N LEU A 111 21.37 -2.92 -6.06
CA LEU A 111 20.45 -2.71 -7.17
C LEU A 111 19.06 -2.33 -6.61
N ASP A 112 17.97 -2.82 -7.19
CA ASP A 112 16.59 -2.58 -6.69
C ASP A 112 16.29 -3.34 -5.38
N GLY A 113 15.38 -2.80 -4.55
CA GLY A 113 14.91 -3.51 -3.36
C GLY A 113 14.02 -4.71 -3.67
N VAL A 114 12.99 -4.50 -4.50
CA VAL A 114 12.20 -5.58 -5.13
C VAL A 114 12.23 -5.36 -6.63
N THR A 115 12.52 -6.41 -7.41
CA THR A 115 12.55 -6.35 -8.88
C THR A 115 11.79 -7.52 -9.49
N ALA A 116 11.25 -7.34 -10.69
CA ALA A 116 10.71 -8.42 -11.51
C ALA A 116 11.68 -8.76 -12.66
N ALA A 117 11.99 -10.05 -12.84
CA ALA A 117 12.96 -10.53 -13.84
C ALA A 117 12.43 -11.75 -14.60
N GLY A 118 11.50 -11.50 -15.51
CA GLY A 118 10.93 -12.50 -16.42
C GLY A 118 10.09 -11.82 -17.51
N SER A 119 9.72 -12.58 -18.55
CA SER A 119 8.83 -12.13 -19.62
C SER A 119 7.40 -12.60 -19.36
N ASN A 120 6.38 -11.78 -19.67
CA ASN A 120 4.96 -12.12 -19.52
C ASN A 120 4.58 -12.52 -18.08
N LEU A 121 5.09 -11.77 -17.10
CA LEU A 121 4.71 -11.95 -15.70
C LEU A 121 3.33 -11.29 -15.47
N ASP A 122 2.55 -11.83 -14.54
CA ASP A 122 1.18 -11.35 -14.28
C ASP A 122 0.86 -11.43 -12.79
N SER A 123 -0.04 -10.56 -12.31
CA SER A 123 -0.56 -10.61 -10.93
C SER A 123 0.53 -10.59 -9.85
N LEU A 124 1.46 -9.65 -9.95
CA LEU A 124 2.51 -9.44 -8.94
C LEU A 124 2.01 -8.48 -7.85
N SER A 125 2.29 -8.79 -6.57
CA SER A 125 1.92 -7.93 -5.43
C SER A 125 3.09 -7.67 -4.49
N VAL A 126 3.29 -6.42 -4.08
CA VAL A 126 4.26 -6.02 -3.04
C VAL A 126 3.55 -5.21 -1.96
N LEU A 127 3.58 -5.69 -0.71
CA LEU A 127 2.70 -5.23 0.37
C LEU A 127 3.47 -4.82 1.65
N ASN A 128 2.92 -3.87 2.40
CA ASN A 128 3.16 -3.56 3.82
C ASN A 128 4.62 -3.51 4.29
N GLY A 129 5.31 -2.37 4.18
CA GLY A 129 6.64 -2.20 4.79
C GLY A 129 7.43 -1.02 4.23
N SER A 130 8.76 -1.06 4.33
CA SER A 130 9.61 -0.03 3.71
C SER A 130 10.70 -0.64 2.83
N VAL A 131 11.01 0.06 1.74
CA VAL A 131 12.09 -0.28 0.82
C VAL A 131 12.97 0.95 0.63
N ARG A 132 14.18 0.92 1.22
CA ARG A 132 14.95 2.14 1.45
C ARG A 132 16.45 2.02 1.25
N ASN A 133 17.10 3.13 0.91
CA ASN A 133 18.55 3.22 0.69
C ASN A 133 19.09 2.31 -0.44
N TRP A 134 18.26 1.87 -1.38
CA TRP A 134 18.70 1.06 -2.52
C TRP A 134 19.38 1.94 -3.58
N GLY A 135 20.41 1.43 -4.27
CA GLY A 135 21.18 2.22 -5.23
C GLY A 135 20.43 2.48 -6.54
N GLN A 136 19.37 1.73 -6.81
CA GLN A 136 18.47 1.90 -7.96
C GLN A 136 17.05 2.18 -7.46
N GLU A 137 16.05 1.48 -7.99
CA GLU A 137 14.65 1.60 -7.60
C GLU A 137 14.38 1.04 -6.19
N GLY A 138 13.37 1.58 -5.49
CA GLY A 138 12.82 0.90 -4.32
C GLY A 138 12.10 -0.39 -4.74
N VAL A 139 11.02 -0.23 -5.50
CA VAL A 139 10.27 -1.33 -6.12
C VAL A 139 10.26 -1.12 -7.63
N ASP A 140 10.88 -2.03 -8.39
CA ASP A 140 10.84 -2.12 -9.85
C ASP A 140 9.89 -3.26 -10.29
N LEU A 141 8.64 -2.89 -10.56
CA LEU A 141 7.70 -3.69 -11.35
C LEU A 141 7.43 -3.01 -12.70
N GLY A 142 8.38 -2.23 -13.22
CA GLY A 142 8.28 -1.48 -14.47
C GLY A 142 9.00 -2.12 -15.66
N ARG A 143 9.50 -3.35 -15.51
CA ARG A 143 10.01 -4.11 -16.66
C ARG A 143 8.85 -4.51 -17.57
N SER A 144 9.11 -4.38 -18.88
CA SER A 144 8.16 -4.73 -19.94
C SER A 144 7.61 -6.14 -19.79
N ASP A 145 6.35 -6.31 -20.19
CA ASP A 145 5.58 -7.56 -20.16
C ASP A 145 5.07 -7.98 -18.76
N ILE A 146 4.99 -7.08 -17.77
CA ILE A 146 4.21 -7.31 -16.54
C ILE A 146 2.75 -6.87 -16.78
N VAL A 147 1.81 -7.79 -16.64
CA VAL A 147 0.37 -7.51 -16.76
C VAL A 147 -0.28 -7.43 -15.39
N GLY A 148 -0.65 -6.21 -15.00
CA GLY A 148 -1.37 -5.96 -13.75
C GLY A 148 -0.59 -6.35 -12.48
N GLY A 149 -1.22 -6.08 -11.33
CA GLY A 149 -0.61 -6.28 -10.03
C GLY A 149 -0.97 -5.20 -9.04
N ARG A 150 -0.29 -5.19 -7.90
CA ARG A 150 -0.56 -4.27 -6.80
C ARG A 150 0.67 -3.88 -5.98
N VAL A 151 0.81 -2.60 -5.67
CA VAL A 151 1.71 -2.15 -4.60
C VAL A 151 0.85 -1.49 -3.50
N GLN A 152 0.90 -1.99 -2.26
CA GLN A 152 0.07 -1.48 -1.16
C GLN A 152 0.87 -1.26 0.13
N GLY A 153 0.70 -0.12 0.80
CA GLY A 153 1.26 0.07 2.14
C GLY A 153 2.80 0.08 2.16
N VAL A 154 3.44 0.39 1.03
CA VAL A 154 4.90 0.42 0.88
C VAL A 154 5.41 1.85 1.02
N THR A 155 6.40 2.05 1.88
CA THR A 155 7.16 3.30 2.00
C THR A 155 8.51 3.15 1.30
N ALA A 156 8.61 3.61 0.05
CA ALA A 156 9.85 3.64 -0.71
C ALA A 156 10.60 4.96 -0.47
N ARG A 157 11.78 4.91 0.15
CA ARG A 157 12.50 6.15 0.50
C ARG A 157 14.02 6.11 0.35
N ASP A 158 14.59 7.27 0.05
CA ASP A 158 16.04 7.47 -0.02
C ASP A 158 16.74 6.52 -1.03
N ASN A 159 16.01 6.08 -2.06
CA ASN A 159 16.54 5.20 -3.11
C ASN A 159 17.18 6.02 -4.24
N GLY A 160 18.18 5.46 -4.92
CA GLY A 160 19.02 6.15 -5.91
C GLY A 160 18.34 6.51 -7.23
N SER A 161 17.23 5.83 -7.55
CA SER A 161 16.40 6.09 -8.73
C SER A 161 14.95 6.39 -8.29
N HIS A 162 13.94 5.78 -8.93
CA HIS A 162 12.54 5.97 -8.57
C HIS A 162 12.18 5.30 -7.24
N GLY A 163 11.14 5.81 -6.55
CA GLY A 163 10.61 5.16 -5.34
C GLY A 163 9.90 3.85 -5.68
N ILE A 164 8.80 3.96 -6.44
CA ILE A 164 8.00 2.82 -6.93
C ILE A 164 7.79 2.98 -8.43
N VAL A 165 8.23 2.00 -9.21
CA VAL A 165 7.96 1.85 -10.64
C VAL A 165 6.99 0.69 -10.82
N VAL A 166 5.94 0.90 -11.61
CA VAL A 166 4.97 -0.14 -11.98
C VAL A 166 4.62 -0.07 -13.46
N GLU A 167 4.45 -1.22 -14.08
CA GLU A 167 4.00 -1.35 -15.47
C GLU A 167 2.48 -1.07 -15.61
N SER A 168 1.94 -1.28 -16.80
CA SER A 168 0.58 -0.94 -17.19
C SER A 168 -0.50 -1.74 -16.43
N GLY A 169 -1.59 -1.05 -16.09
CA GLY A 169 -2.76 -1.64 -15.41
C GLY A 169 -2.54 -2.01 -13.93
N VAL A 170 -1.47 -1.55 -13.30
CA VAL A 170 -1.17 -1.84 -11.88
C VAL A 170 -1.94 -0.88 -10.95
N THR A 171 -2.34 -1.38 -9.78
CA THR A 171 -2.90 -0.54 -8.70
C THR A 171 -1.85 -0.24 -7.64
N VAL A 172 -1.55 1.04 -7.42
CA VAL A 172 -0.71 1.52 -6.30
C VAL A 172 -1.62 2.19 -5.28
N SER A 173 -1.63 1.73 -4.03
CA SER A 173 -2.53 2.25 -3.00
C SER A 173 -1.84 2.44 -1.65
N GLU A 174 -2.12 3.53 -0.94
CA GLU A 174 -1.65 3.72 0.46
C GLU A 174 -0.12 3.70 0.60
N CYS A 175 0.60 4.13 -0.45
CA CYS A 175 2.06 4.10 -0.51
C CYS A 175 2.70 5.48 -0.30
N GLY A 176 3.92 5.48 0.24
CA GLY A 176 4.75 6.68 0.40
C GLY A 176 6.01 6.60 -0.46
N ALA A 177 6.35 7.68 -1.18
CA ALA A 177 7.58 7.79 -1.95
C ALA A 177 8.36 9.06 -1.57
N HIS A 178 9.47 8.90 -0.85
CA HIS A 178 10.16 10.03 -0.21
C HIS A 178 11.66 10.12 -0.54
N SER A 179 12.14 11.32 -0.86
CA SER A 179 13.59 11.59 -1.04
C SER A 179 14.29 10.72 -2.09
N ASN A 180 13.57 10.17 -3.08
CA ASN A 180 14.15 9.29 -4.09
C ASN A 180 14.86 10.08 -5.20
N GLY A 181 15.88 9.46 -5.80
CA GLY A 181 16.78 10.02 -6.81
C GLY A 181 16.14 10.35 -8.16
N ALA A 182 14.93 9.88 -8.45
CA ALA A 182 14.14 10.22 -9.64
C ALA A 182 12.70 10.64 -9.26
N ASP A 183 11.67 10.10 -9.92
CA ASP A 183 10.27 10.35 -9.53
C ASP A 183 9.92 9.56 -8.26
N GLY A 184 8.97 10.06 -7.45
CA GLY A 184 8.43 9.28 -6.34
C GLY A 184 7.69 8.02 -6.82
N PHE A 185 6.72 8.22 -7.70
CA PHE A 185 5.99 7.16 -8.39
C PHE A 185 6.15 7.30 -9.91
N ASN A 186 6.47 6.19 -10.57
CA ASN A 186 6.46 6.07 -12.03
C ASN A 186 5.50 4.94 -12.43
N ALA A 187 4.46 5.25 -13.20
CA ALA A 187 3.40 4.28 -13.50
C ALA A 187 3.08 4.18 -14.99
N GLY A 188 3.05 2.94 -15.49
CA GLY A 188 2.66 2.57 -16.85
C GLY A 188 1.18 2.82 -17.17
N PHE A 189 0.78 2.49 -18.40
CA PHE A 189 -0.49 2.91 -18.98
C PHE A 189 -1.71 2.37 -18.23
N GLY A 190 -2.75 3.20 -18.08
CA GLY A 190 -4.01 2.78 -17.45
C GLY A 190 -3.92 2.39 -15.97
N SER A 191 -2.81 2.67 -15.30
CA SER A 191 -2.60 2.35 -13.89
C SER A 191 -3.44 3.24 -12.96
N THR A 192 -3.75 2.72 -11.76
CA THR A 192 -4.53 3.44 -10.74
C THR A 192 -3.67 3.73 -9.52
N LEU A 193 -3.61 5.00 -9.10
CA LEU A 193 -2.86 5.46 -7.94
C LEU A 193 -3.83 6.11 -6.94
N ALA A 194 -3.92 5.57 -5.73
CA ALA A 194 -4.90 5.99 -4.72
C ALA A 194 -4.28 6.20 -3.33
N ASN A 195 -4.64 7.28 -2.64
CA ASN A 195 -4.20 7.53 -1.25
C ASN A 195 -2.67 7.51 -1.07
N CYS A 196 -1.91 7.96 -2.08
CA CYS A 196 -0.44 7.91 -2.07
C CYS A 196 0.18 9.29 -1.76
N ALA A 197 1.40 9.29 -1.21
CA ALA A 197 2.12 10.51 -0.83
C ALA A 197 3.55 10.54 -1.41
N ALA A 198 3.84 11.51 -2.27
CA ALA A 198 5.16 11.72 -2.86
C ALA A 198 5.82 13.00 -2.30
N ARG A 199 6.99 12.88 -1.66
CA ARG A 199 7.67 14.03 -1.03
C ARG A 199 9.17 14.11 -1.33
N GLY A 200 9.66 15.30 -1.70
CA GLY A 200 11.10 15.58 -1.73
C GLY A 200 11.89 14.80 -2.79
N ASN A 201 11.23 14.20 -3.78
CA ASN A 201 11.88 13.43 -4.83
C ASN A 201 12.59 14.37 -5.82
N THR A 202 13.68 13.92 -6.45
CA THR A 202 14.50 14.82 -7.29
C THR A 202 13.95 15.06 -8.70
N ALA A 203 12.95 14.30 -9.12
CA ALA A 203 12.10 14.61 -10.27
C ALA A 203 10.65 14.90 -9.81
N ASN A 204 9.64 14.27 -10.40
CA ASN A 204 8.24 14.54 -10.09
C ASN A 204 7.79 13.79 -8.82
N GLY A 205 6.71 14.25 -8.19
CA GLY A 205 6.04 13.44 -7.16
C GLY A 205 5.43 12.18 -7.78
N PHE A 206 4.59 12.38 -8.78
CA PHE A 206 3.97 11.33 -9.60
C PHE A 206 4.26 11.59 -11.07
N ASN A 207 4.71 10.56 -11.78
CA ASN A 207 4.85 10.54 -13.23
C ASN A 207 4.02 9.38 -13.78
N VAL A 208 2.96 9.68 -14.51
CA VAL A 208 1.95 8.69 -14.91
C VAL A 208 1.74 8.70 -16.43
N ALA A 209 1.78 7.53 -17.03
CA ALA A 209 1.54 7.32 -18.47
C ALA A 209 0.05 7.50 -18.82
N ALA A 210 -0.27 7.40 -20.12
CA ALA A 210 -1.59 7.78 -20.60
C ALA A 210 -2.72 6.90 -20.02
N GLY A 211 -3.88 7.50 -19.80
CA GLY A 211 -5.08 6.82 -19.28
C GLY A 211 -5.06 6.49 -17.78
N CYS A 212 -4.05 6.92 -17.01
CA CYS A 212 -4.00 6.66 -15.57
C CYS A 212 -5.10 7.39 -14.78
N VAL A 213 -5.47 6.80 -13.63
CA VAL A 213 -6.37 7.42 -12.66
C VAL A 213 -5.60 7.68 -11.36
N VAL A 214 -5.50 8.93 -10.94
CA VAL A 214 -4.82 9.35 -9.71
C VAL A 214 -5.83 10.01 -8.79
N THR A 215 -6.04 9.47 -7.59
CA THR A 215 -7.10 9.92 -6.67
C THR A 215 -6.60 10.04 -5.23
N ALA A 216 -7.00 11.11 -4.54
CA ALA A 216 -6.69 11.36 -3.13
C ALA A 216 -5.17 11.31 -2.81
N CYS A 217 -4.34 11.73 -3.76
CA CYS A 217 -2.89 11.70 -3.64
C CYS A 217 -2.31 13.07 -3.26
N SER A 218 -1.14 13.07 -2.61
CA SER A 218 -0.43 14.29 -2.21
C SER A 218 1.00 14.33 -2.76
N ALA A 219 1.40 15.44 -3.37
CA ALA A 219 2.73 15.65 -3.92
C ALA A 219 3.33 16.93 -3.34
N ALA A 220 4.38 16.81 -2.53
CA ALA A 220 5.00 17.94 -1.84
C ALA A 220 6.50 18.05 -2.05
N GLU A 221 7.04 19.28 -2.16
CA GLU A 221 8.50 19.54 -2.11
C GLU A 221 9.33 18.81 -3.19
N ASN A 222 8.72 18.34 -4.29
CA ASN A 222 9.43 17.65 -5.35
C ASN A 222 10.17 18.67 -6.26
N ARG A 223 11.31 18.27 -6.82
CA ARG A 223 12.17 19.17 -7.63
C ARG A 223 11.71 19.35 -9.08
N ALA A 224 10.77 18.56 -9.55
CA ALA A 224 10.02 18.82 -10.79
C ALA A 224 8.56 19.18 -10.46
N ASN A 225 7.58 18.56 -11.13
CA ASN A 225 6.16 18.80 -10.89
C ASN A 225 5.65 17.96 -9.70
N GLY A 226 4.54 18.38 -9.08
CA GLY A 226 3.83 17.52 -8.12
C GLY A 226 3.30 16.27 -8.82
N PHE A 227 2.52 16.49 -9.89
CA PHE A 227 2.01 15.47 -10.78
C PHE A 227 2.39 15.82 -12.23
N ASN A 228 2.99 14.88 -12.96
CA ASN A 228 3.18 14.91 -14.41
C ASN A 228 2.34 13.78 -15.02
N ALA A 229 1.27 14.15 -15.73
CA ALA A 229 0.33 13.21 -16.33
C ALA A 229 0.36 13.32 -17.85
N ALA A 230 0.57 12.18 -18.52
CA ALA A 230 0.39 12.06 -19.97
C ALA A 230 -1.11 12.08 -20.33
N SER A 231 -1.42 11.98 -21.63
CA SER A 231 -2.77 12.20 -22.15
C SER A 231 -3.86 11.29 -21.55
N ASN A 232 -5.10 11.78 -21.54
CA ASN A 232 -6.31 11.06 -21.09
C ASN A 232 -6.30 10.62 -19.60
N CYS A 233 -5.46 11.20 -18.75
CA CYS A 233 -5.45 10.88 -17.32
C CYS A 233 -6.60 11.56 -16.56
N THR A 234 -7.07 10.93 -15.48
CA THR A 234 -8.00 11.55 -14.52
C THR A 234 -7.30 11.76 -13.19
N LEU A 235 -7.22 13.02 -12.74
CA LEU A 235 -6.66 13.41 -11.46
C LEU A 235 -7.80 13.98 -10.60
N SER A 236 -8.08 13.37 -9.45
CA SER A 236 -9.17 13.81 -8.57
C SER A 236 -8.73 13.93 -7.11
N ASN A 237 -9.23 14.96 -6.40
CA ASN A 237 -9.02 15.12 -4.96
C ASN A 237 -7.53 15.16 -4.54
N CYS A 238 -6.64 15.65 -5.41
CA CYS A 238 -5.19 15.64 -5.19
C CYS A 238 -4.67 16.99 -4.70
N ASN A 239 -3.59 16.98 -3.91
CA ASN A 239 -2.94 18.17 -3.36
C ASN A 239 -1.47 18.26 -3.79
N ALA A 240 -1.03 19.38 -4.36
CA ALA A 240 0.28 19.53 -4.99
C ALA A 240 1.04 20.78 -4.50
N GLN A 241 1.66 20.73 -3.33
CA GLN A 241 2.20 21.93 -2.66
C GLN A 241 3.74 22.04 -2.71
N THR A 242 4.27 23.26 -2.86
CA THR A 242 5.71 23.55 -2.74
C THR A 242 6.59 22.72 -3.70
N ASN A 243 6.03 22.27 -4.84
CA ASN A 243 6.82 21.64 -5.90
C ASN A 243 7.58 22.73 -6.68
N THR A 244 8.75 22.41 -7.23
CA THR A 244 9.65 23.41 -7.84
C THR A 244 9.19 23.88 -9.22
N LEU A 245 8.48 23.01 -9.95
CA LEU A 245 7.80 23.36 -11.20
C LEU A 245 6.29 23.50 -10.94
N ASN A 246 5.43 22.83 -11.71
CA ASN A 246 3.98 22.96 -11.57
C ASN A 246 3.45 22.05 -10.44
N GLY A 247 2.37 22.45 -9.78
CA GLY A 247 1.60 21.51 -8.94
C GLY A 247 1.07 20.34 -9.78
N PHE A 248 0.41 20.65 -10.89
CA PHE A 248 -0.03 19.70 -11.90
C PHE A 248 0.47 20.13 -13.28
N LYS A 249 1.18 19.23 -13.97
CA LYS A 249 1.38 19.26 -15.42
C LYS A 249 0.56 18.11 -16.01
N ALA A 250 -0.27 18.42 -17.00
CA ALA A 250 -1.10 17.43 -17.67
C ALA A 250 -1.11 17.70 -19.19
N ASP A 251 -0.98 16.63 -19.96
CA ASP A 251 -1.02 16.68 -21.42
C ASP A 251 -2.49 16.51 -21.91
N ASP A 252 -2.70 16.29 -23.21
CA ASP A 252 -4.03 16.36 -23.86
C ASP A 252 -5.13 15.49 -23.21
N ALA A 253 -6.36 16.02 -23.21
CA ALA A 253 -7.58 15.34 -22.73
C ALA A 253 -7.56 14.85 -21.27
N CYS A 254 -6.68 15.39 -20.41
CA CYS A 254 -6.73 15.12 -18.98
C CYS A 254 -7.91 15.80 -18.27
N VAL A 255 -8.43 15.15 -17.24
CA VAL A 255 -9.48 15.67 -16.35
C VAL A 255 -8.89 15.90 -14.96
N ILE A 256 -8.80 17.16 -14.52
CA ILE A 256 -8.32 17.53 -13.17
C ILE A 256 -9.50 18.11 -12.38
N THR A 257 -9.86 17.50 -11.25
CA THR A 257 -11.08 17.85 -10.48
C THR A 257 -10.84 17.81 -8.98
N SER A 258 -11.42 18.76 -8.24
CA SER A 258 -11.28 18.86 -6.77
C SER A 258 -9.81 18.88 -6.28
N CYS A 259 -8.88 19.37 -7.11
CA CYS A 259 -7.46 19.40 -6.81
C CYS A 259 -7.01 20.79 -6.31
N THR A 260 -5.94 20.82 -5.50
CA THR A 260 -5.31 22.04 -4.97
C THR A 260 -3.82 22.06 -5.32
N ALA A 261 -3.31 23.21 -5.75
CA ALA A 261 -1.90 23.49 -6.04
C ALA A 261 -1.49 24.83 -5.40
#